data_AF-A0AA88IAZ8-F1
#
_entry.id   AF-A0AA88IAZ8-F1
#
_cell.length_a   1.000
_cell.length_b   1.000
_cell.length_c   1.000
_cell.angle_alpha   90.00
_cell.angle_beta   90.00
_cell.angle_gamma   90.00
#
_symmetry.space_group_name_H-M   'P 1'
#
loop_
_entity.id
_entity.type
_entity.pdbx_description
1 polymer ?
#
loop_
_entity_poly.entity_id
_entity_poly.type
_entity_poly.pdbx_seq_one_letter_code
_entity_poly.pdbx_strand_id
1 'polypeptide(L)'
;IAAKPGAQNLRCLFRIAFVPTEAYDLLKRDPVAFEYLYVQCCNDVVQERFAPELQYDLALKLAALHIQQYAAVNSASPNSKLTIKHVEREFGLERFVPASLLETMKRKELHKLLSHNLKSYSGGTLTSSGRKPVSILQAKLMYLQIVRELPSYGAKCFPISLQ
;
A
#
# COMPACT_ATOMS: atom_id res chain seq x y z
N ILE A 1 -35.11 -5.10 19.62
CA ILE A 1 -34.24 -3.98 19.17
C ILE A 1 -34.74 -3.58 17.79
N ALA A 2 -35.41 -2.43 17.65
CA ALA A 2 -35.89 -1.98 16.35
C ALA A 2 -34.70 -1.59 15.47
N ALA A 3 -34.56 -2.20 14.29
CA ALA A 3 -33.50 -1.85 13.35
C ALA A 3 -33.76 -0.43 12.81
N LYS A 4 -32.77 0.46 12.93
CA LYS A 4 -32.85 1.82 12.38
C LYS A 4 -33.03 1.72 10.86
N PRO A 5 -34.01 2.42 10.25
CA PRO A 5 -34.20 2.41 8.80
C PRO A 5 -32.89 2.77 8.07
N GLY A 6 -32.46 1.91 7.13
CA GLY A 6 -31.23 2.10 6.36
C GLY A 6 -29.98 1.44 6.95
N ALA A 7 -30.05 0.85 8.15
CA ALA A 7 -28.92 0.13 8.74
C ALA A 7 -28.45 -1.06 7.88
N GLN A 8 -29.36 -1.68 7.11
CA GLN A 8 -29.04 -2.75 6.16
C GLN A 8 -28.13 -2.32 4.99
N ASN A 9 -28.04 -1.01 4.74
CA ASN A 9 -27.15 -0.44 3.72
C ASN A 9 -25.78 -0.06 4.30
N LEU A 10 -25.58 -0.22 5.62
CA LEU A 10 -24.32 0.09 6.29
C LEU A 10 -23.51 -1.19 6.52
N ARG A 11 -22.18 -1.04 6.52
CA ARG A 11 -21.25 -2.12 6.86
C ARG A 11 -20.47 -1.74 8.11
N CYS A 12 -20.44 -2.64 9.09
CA CYS A 12 -19.52 -2.52 10.22
C CYS A 12 -18.13 -2.97 9.77
N LEU A 13 -17.13 -2.11 9.94
CA LEU A 13 -15.75 -2.41 9.59
C LEU A 13 -14.91 -2.38 10.87
N PHE A 14 -14.28 -3.50 11.21
CA PHE A 14 -13.25 -3.52 12.24
C PHE A 14 -12.00 -2.85 11.68
N ARG A 15 -11.50 -1.79 12.32
CA ARG A 15 -10.40 -0.98 11.79
C ARG A 15 -9.55 -0.41 12.91
N ILE A 16 -8.27 -0.24 12.65
CA ILE A 16 -7.41 0.60 13.47
C ILE A 16 -7.79 2.04 13.16
N ALA A 17 -8.46 2.69 14.12
CA ALA A 17 -8.87 4.09 14.02
C ALA A 17 -7.87 5.03 14.70
N PHE A 18 -7.16 4.53 15.73
CA PHE A 18 -6.11 5.25 16.44
C PHE A 18 -4.78 4.66 16.03
N VAL A 19 -4.12 5.31 15.07
CA VAL A 19 -2.87 4.82 14.49
C VAL A 19 -1.69 5.14 15.41
N PRO A 20 -0.66 4.27 15.46
CA PRO A 20 0.56 4.58 16.19
C PRO A 20 1.31 5.74 15.51
N THR A 21 2.03 6.54 16.30
CA THR A 21 2.96 7.54 15.78
C THR A 21 4.05 6.87 14.95
N GLU A 22 4.61 5.76 15.46
CA GLU A 22 5.65 4.98 14.81
C GLU A 22 5.18 3.54 14.58
N ALA A 23 5.16 3.09 13.33
CA ALA A 23 4.75 1.73 12.99
C ALA A 23 5.66 0.66 13.62
N TYR A 24 6.94 0.98 13.85
CA TYR A 24 7.90 0.07 14.47
C TYR A 24 7.60 -0.20 15.96
N ASP A 25 7.03 0.78 16.67
CA ASP A 25 6.63 0.60 18.07
C ASP A 25 5.41 -0.33 18.16
N LEU A 26 4.47 -0.20 17.22
CA LEU A 26 3.36 -1.15 17.09
C LEU A 26 3.88 -2.56 16.80
N LEU A 27 4.83 -2.71 15.86
CA LEU A 27 5.43 -4.00 15.54
C LEU A 27 6.06 -4.67 16.77
N LYS A 28 6.82 -3.92 17.59
CA LYS A 28 7.45 -4.45 18.80
C LYS A 28 6.42 -4.92 19.84
N ARG A 29 5.34 -4.16 19.99
CA ARG A 29 4.30 -4.41 20.99
C ARG A 29 3.34 -5.51 20.55
N ASP A 30 2.90 -5.48 19.30
CA ASP A 30 1.91 -6.38 18.73
C ASP A 30 2.13 -6.55 17.20
N PRO A 31 2.88 -7.59 16.78
CA PRO A 31 3.10 -7.89 15.37
C PRO A 31 1.82 -8.18 14.58
N VAL A 32 0.75 -8.68 15.23
CA VAL A 32 -0.52 -9.00 14.57
C VAL A 32 -1.26 -7.71 14.24
N ALA A 33 -1.32 -6.76 15.18
CA ALA A 33 -1.88 -5.44 14.92
C ALA A 33 -1.07 -4.66 13.87
N PHE A 34 0.26 -4.80 13.85
CA PHE A 34 1.09 -4.23 12.79
C PHE A 34 0.72 -4.78 11.41
N GLU A 35 0.57 -6.10 11.28
CA GLU A 35 0.14 -6.72 10.02
C GLU A 35 -1.24 -6.22 9.60
N TYR A 36 -2.17 -6.10 10.55
CA TYR A 36 -3.49 -5.56 10.31
C TYR A 36 -3.45 -4.12 9.80
N LEU A 37 -2.63 -3.27 10.42
CA LEU A 37 -2.43 -1.88 9.99
C LEU A 37 -1.87 -1.80 8.56
N TYR A 38 -0.87 -2.63 8.25
CA TYR A 38 -0.30 -2.71 6.90
C TYR A 38 -1.36 -3.05 5.85
N VAL A 39 -2.11 -4.13 6.04
CA VAL A 39 -3.17 -4.54 5.12
C VAL A 39 -4.27 -3.49 5.01
N GLN A 40 -4.65 -2.86 6.13
CA GLN A 40 -5.61 -1.77 6.15
C GLN A 40 -5.14 -0.59 5.28
N CYS A 41 -3.90 -0.15 5.44
CA CYS A 41 -3.33 0.94 4.64
C CYS A 41 -3.22 0.58 3.15
N CYS A 42 -2.86 -0.67 2.81
CA CYS A 42 -2.88 -1.12 1.42
C CYS A 42 -4.26 -1.01 0.78
N ASN A 43 -5.30 -1.44 1.49
CA ASN A 43 -6.67 -1.30 1.04
C ASN A 43 -7.08 0.17 0.92
N ASP A 44 -6.68 1.01 1.87
CA ASP A 44 -7.03 2.43 1.87
C ASP A 44 -6.40 3.18 0.69
N VAL A 45 -5.18 2.83 0.27
CA VAL A 45 -4.52 3.36 -0.92
C VAL A 45 -5.25 2.92 -2.20
N VAL A 46 -5.51 1.62 -2.36
CA VAL A 46 -6.16 1.08 -3.57
C VAL A 46 -7.61 1.57 -3.70
N GLN A 47 -8.32 1.69 -2.58
CA GLN A 47 -9.68 2.24 -2.50
C GLN A 47 -9.71 3.76 -2.43
N GLU A 48 -8.59 4.44 -2.66
CA GLU A 48 -8.56 5.88 -2.87
C GLU A 48 -9.06 6.70 -1.66
N ARG A 49 -8.93 6.16 -0.44
CA ARG A 49 -9.28 6.89 0.79
C ARG A 49 -8.36 8.08 1.05
N PHE A 50 -7.19 8.10 0.43
CA PHE A 50 -6.21 9.17 0.47
C PHE A 50 -6.20 10.04 -0.81
N ALA A 51 -7.14 9.84 -1.75
CA ALA A 51 -7.08 10.41 -3.11
C ALA A 51 -6.94 11.94 -3.25
N PRO A 52 -7.44 12.82 -2.36
CA PRO A 52 -7.17 14.25 -2.50
C PRO A 52 -5.70 14.62 -2.24
N GLU A 53 -4.95 13.79 -1.54
CA GLU A 53 -3.60 14.11 -1.03
C GLU A 53 -2.52 13.20 -1.64
N LEU A 54 -2.89 12.00 -2.06
CA LEU A 54 -1.96 10.98 -2.57
C LEU A 54 -1.53 11.28 -4.00
N GLN A 55 -0.35 11.87 -4.14
CA GLN A 55 0.28 12.11 -5.44
C GLN A 55 0.60 10.80 -6.18
N TYR A 56 0.50 10.81 -7.51
CA TYR A 56 0.70 9.62 -8.35
C TYR A 56 2.09 8.98 -8.17
N ASP A 57 3.15 9.77 -8.06
CA ASP A 57 4.50 9.25 -7.81
C ASP A 57 4.59 8.47 -6.50
N LEU A 58 3.84 8.89 -5.48
CA LEU A 58 3.80 8.22 -4.19
C LEU A 58 2.96 6.94 -4.25
N ALA A 59 1.82 6.98 -4.93
CA ALA A 59 1.02 5.80 -5.20
C ALA A 59 1.81 4.72 -5.95
N LEU A 60 2.63 5.09 -6.93
CA LEU A 60 3.50 4.16 -7.68
C LEU A 60 4.61 3.55 -6.81
N LYS A 61 5.18 4.33 -5.87
CA LYS A 61 6.15 3.82 -4.88
C LYS A 61 5.49 2.82 -3.92
N LEU A 62 4.32 3.16 -3.40
CA LEU A 62 3.52 2.29 -2.52
C LEU A 62 3.14 0.99 -3.24
N ALA A 63 2.65 1.08 -4.48
CA ALA A 63 2.34 -0.08 -5.30
C ALA A 63 3.56 -0.99 -5.50
N ALA A 64 4.73 -0.42 -5.80
CA ALA A 64 5.96 -1.20 -5.97
C ALA A 64 6.41 -1.92 -4.68
N LEU A 65 6.30 -1.26 -3.52
CA LEU A 65 6.58 -1.87 -2.21
C LEU A 65 5.61 -3.03 -1.91
N HIS A 66 4.31 -2.82 -2.17
CA HIS A 66 3.29 -3.85 -1.96
C HIS A 66 3.50 -5.04 -2.91
N ILE A 67 3.78 -4.80 -4.19
CA ILE A 67 4.12 -5.85 -5.17
C ILE A 67 5.34 -6.66 -4.72
N GLN A 68 6.41 -5.98 -4.27
CA GLN A 68 7.64 -6.63 -3.83
C GLN A 68 7.38 -7.58 -2.66
N GLN A 69 6.65 -7.10 -1.65
CA GLN A 69 6.35 -7.89 -0.47
C GLN A 69 5.37 -9.04 -0.79
N TYR A 70 4.33 -8.76 -1.56
CA TYR A 70 3.31 -9.74 -1.90
C TYR A 70 3.91 -10.86 -2.74
N ALA A 71 4.75 -10.53 -3.73
CA ALA A 71 5.45 -11.52 -4.53
C ALA A 71 6.40 -12.36 -3.68
N ALA A 72 7.12 -11.77 -2.72
CA ALA A 72 8.02 -12.51 -1.84
C ALA A 72 7.29 -13.53 -0.94
N VAL A 73 6.03 -13.27 -0.58
CA VAL A 73 5.20 -14.20 0.20
C VAL A 73 4.51 -15.25 -0.68
N ASN A 74 4.08 -14.89 -1.89
CA ASN A 74 3.20 -15.72 -2.71
C ASN A 74 3.91 -16.42 -3.90
N SER A 75 5.15 -16.09 -4.20
CA SER A 75 5.88 -16.71 -5.32
C SER A 75 6.60 -17.99 -4.88
N ALA A 76 6.32 -19.11 -5.56
CA ALA A 76 6.98 -20.39 -5.30
C ALA A 76 8.45 -20.46 -5.76
N SER A 77 8.91 -19.49 -6.55
CA SER A 77 10.29 -19.45 -7.08
C SER A 77 11.04 -18.20 -6.60
N PRO A 78 11.83 -18.29 -5.53
CA PRO A 78 12.59 -17.16 -4.97
C PRO A 78 13.69 -16.64 -5.90
N ASN A 79 14.03 -17.39 -6.96
CA ASN A 79 15.09 -17.03 -7.91
C ASN A 79 14.58 -16.45 -9.23
N SER A 80 13.26 -16.38 -9.45
CA SER A 80 12.72 -15.80 -10.68
C SER A 80 12.68 -14.27 -10.60
N LYS A 81 13.16 -13.60 -11.65
CA LYS A 81 13.18 -12.14 -11.70
C LYS A 81 11.75 -11.61 -11.75
N LEU A 82 11.31 -10.94 -10.68
CA LEU A 82 9.99 -10.32 -10.62
C LEU A 82 9.84 -9.24 -11.70
N THR A 83 8.80 -9.35 -12.52
CA THR A 83 8.46 -8.37 -13.56
C THR A 83 7.00 -7.95 -13.44
N ILE A 84 6.70 -6.69 -13.79
CA ILE A 84 5.32 -6.18 -13.75
C ILE A 84 4.39 -6.97 -14.67
N LYS A 85 4.88 -7.44 -15.83
CA LYS A 85 4.10 -8.29 -16.74
C LYS A 85 3.69 -9.62 -16.09
N HIS A 86 4.57 -10.22 -15.30
CA HIS A 86 4.25 -11.44 -14.56
C HIS A 86 3.25 -11.14 -13.44
N VAL A 87 3.49 -10.10 -12.64
CA VAL A 87 2.60 -9.67 -11.55
C VAL A 87 1.19 -9.42 -12.07
N GLU A 88 1.05 -8.68 -13.17
CA GLU A 88 -0.24 -8.40 -13.77
C GLU A 88 -0.96 -9.67 -14.23
N ARG A 89 -0.23 -10.62 -14.83
CA ARG A 89 -0.80 -11.88 -15.32
C ARG A 89 -1.26 -12.80 -14.19
N GLU A 90 -0.48 -12.90 -13.11
CA GLU A 90 -0.78 -13.84 -12.01
C GLU A 90 -1.71 -13.25 -10.95
N PHE A 91 -1.61 -11.95 -10.67
CA PHE A 91 -2.23 -11.32 -9.49
C PHE A 91 -3.17 -10.15 -9.81
N GLY A 92 -3.11 -9.60 -11.03
CA GLY A 92 -3.76 -8.35 -11.40
C GLY A 92 -3.05 -7.11 -10.83
N LEU A 93 -3.10 -5.98 -11.54
CA LEU A 93 -2.53 -4.71 -11.04
C LEU A 93 -3.50 -3.93 -10.15
N GLU A 94 -4.81 -4.17 -10.29
CA GLU A 94 -5.89 -3.61 -9.49
C GLU A 94 -5.80 -3.94 -8.00
N ARG A 95 -5.01 -4.97 -7.64
CA ARG A 95 -4.69 -5.31 -6.25
C ARG A 95 -3.71 -4.33 -5.61
N PHE A 96 -2.91 -3.62 -6.41
CA PHE A 96 -1.77 -2.83 -5.94
C PHE A 96 -1.86 -1.36 -6.31
N VAL A 97 -2.59 -1.04 -7.39
CA VAL A 97 -2.64 0.30 -7.99
C VAL A 97 -4.06 0.87 -7.85
N PRO A 98 -4.21 2.14 -7.44
CA PRO A 98 -5.51 2.83 -7.43
C PRO A 98 -6.21 2.79 -8.80
N ALA A 99 -7.54 2.68 -8.79
CA ALA A 99 -8.35 2.56 -10.01
C ALA A 99 -8.17 3.75 -10.96
N SER A 100 -8.16 4.97 -10.42
CA SER A 100 -7.94 6.19 -11.21
C SER A 100 -6.63 6.17 -12.00
N LEU A 101 -5.55 5.63 -11.42
CA LEU A 101 -4.26 5.49 -12.11
C LEU A 101 -4.30 4.45 -13.23
N LEU A 102 -5.03 3.36 -13.04
CA LEU A 102 -5.19 2.34 -14.07
C LEU A 102 -5.98 2.85 -15.28
N GLU A 103 -6.96 3.74 -15.04
CA GLU A 103 -7.79 4.35 -16.07
C GLU A 103 -7.10 5.51 -16.79
N THR A 104 -6.39 6.37 -16.05
CA THR A 104 -5.82 7.62 -16.59
C THR A 104 -4.42 7.46 -17.18
N MET A 105 -3.60 6.53 -16.66
CA MET A 105 -2.23 6.34 -17.12
C MET A 105 -2.16 5.28 -18.22
N LYS A 106 -1.44 5.58 -19.31
CA LYS A 106 -1.21 4.60 -20.38
C LYS A 106 -0.50 3.37 -19.81
N ARG A 107 -1.02 2.18 -20.08
CA ARG A 107 -0.47 0.88 -19.66
C ARG A 107 1.05 0.77 -19.81
N LYS A 108 1.60 1.17 -20.96
CA LYS A 108 3.05 1.13 -21.24
C LYS A 108 3.85 2.02 -20.28
N GLU A 109 3.32 3.19 -19.95
CA GLU A 109 3.92 4.14 -19.03
C GLU A 109 3.83 3.64 -17.59
N LEU A 110 2.65 3.17 -17.17
CA LEU A 110 2.43 2.56 -15.86
C LEU A 110 3.41 1.42 -15.61
N HIS A 111 3.54 0.50 -16.56
CA HIS A 111 4.49 -0.61 -16.49
C HIS A 111 5.93 -0.12 -16.35
N LYS A 112 6.31 0.92 -17.09
CA LYS A 112 7.66 1.49 -17.05
C LYS A 112 7.95 2.08 -15.66
N LEU A 113 7.04 2.87 -15.11
CA LEU A 113 7.21 3.52 -13.81
C LEU A 113 7.16 2.54 -12.65
N LEU A 114 6.25 1.56 -12.66
CA LEU A 114 6.23 0.48 -11.67
C LEU A 114 7.52 -0.35 -11.74
N SER A 115 7.98 -0.70 -12.94
CA SER A 115 9.24 -1.44 -13.11
C SER A 115 10.46 -0.64 -12.61
N HIS A 116 10.45 0.68 -12.80
CA HIS A 116 11.49 1.56 -12.28
C HIS A 116 11.51 1.57 -10.75
N ASN A 117 10.36 1.79 -10.12
CA ASN A 117 10.26 1.78 -8.66
C ASN A 117 10.59 0.40 -8.07
N LEU A 118 10.13 -0.69 -8.69
CA LEU A 118 10.35 -2.05 -8.20
C LEU A 118 11.84 -2.41 -8.13
N LYS A 119 12.66 -1.94 -9.08
CA LYS A 119 14.12 -2.15 -9.09
C LYS A 119 14.81 -1.55 -7.86
N SER A 120 14.27 -0.45 -7.32
CA SER A 120 14.82 0.21 -6.13
C SER A 120 14.67 -0.65 -4.87
N TYR A 121 13.71 -1.57 -4.85
CA TYR A 121 13.36 -2.39 -3.68
C TYR A 121 13.74 -3.88 -3.85
N SER A 122 13.84 -4.37 -5.10
CA SER A 122 14.09 -5.79 -5.38
C SER A 122 15.55 -6.23 -5.24
N GLY A 123 16.49 -5.31 -4.96
CA GLY A 123 17.91 -5.63 -4.73
C GLY A 123 18.46 -6.65 -5.72
N GLY A 124 18.49 -6.30 -7.00
CA GLY A 124 19.14 -7.14 -8.00
C GLY A 124 20.62 -7.35 -7.64
N THR A 125 21.15 -8.54 -7.96
CA THR A 125 22.58 -8.86 -7.92
C THR A 125 23.36 -7.69 -8.52
N LEU A 126 24.10 -6.97 -7.67
CA LEU A 126 25.02 -5.90 -8.05
C LEU A 126 24.38 -4.80 -8.93
N THR A 127 23.43 -4.04 -8.38
CA THR A 127 23.30 -2.65 -8.85
C THR A 127 24.52 -1.87 -8.34
N SER A 128 25.01 -0.92 -9.13
CA SER A 128 26.16 -0.04 -8.84
C SER A 128 26.07 0.73 -7.50
N SER A 129 24.96 0.61 -6.77
CA SER A 129 24.73 1.25 -5.47
C SER A 129 24.94 0.36 -4.25
N GLY A 130 25.25 -0.95 -4.41
CA GLY A 130 25.56 -1.85 -3.28
C GLY A 130 24.45 -2.05 -2.24
N ARG A 131 23.19 -1.68 -2.57
CA ARG A 131 22.06 -1.76 -1.63
C ARG A 131 21.53 -3.18 -1.53
N LYS A 132 21.40 -3.69 -0.31
CA LYS A 132 20.82 -5.00 0.00
C LYS A 132 19.33 -5.04 -0.42
N PRO A 133 18.82 -6.19 -0.86
CA PRO A 133 17.38 -6.36 -1.10
C PRO A 133 16.58 -6.04 0.16
N VAL A 134 15.47 -5.33 -0.03
CA VAL A 134 14.58 -4.94 1.07
C VAL A 134 13.84 -6.20 1.56
N SER A 135 13.92 -6.49 2.86
CA SER A 135 13.18 -7.62 3.43
C SER A 135 11.68 -7.35 3.42
N ILE A 136 10.85 -8.40 3.50
CA ILE A 136 9.38 -8.28 3.63
C ILE A 136 9.01 -7.29 4.74
N LEU A 137 9.67 -7.38 5.89
CA LEU A 137 9.41 -6.51 7.03
C LEU A 137 9.79 -5.06 6.75
N GLN A 138 10.95 -4.83 6.13
CA GLN A 138 11.36 -3.47 5.78
C GLN A 138 10.45 -2.84 4.73
N ALA A 139 9.96 -3.61 3.76
CA ALA A 139 9.00 -3.11 2.77
C ALA A 139 7.70 -2.63 3.43
N LYS A 140 7.17 -3.39 4.41
CA LYS A 140 6.00 -3.01 5.20
C LYS A 140 6.22 -1.75 6.03
N LEU A 141 7.38 -1.66 6.71
CA LEU A 141 7.74 -0.48 7.50
C LEU A 141 7.88 0.77 6.62
N MET A 142 8.57 0.66 5.48
CA MET A 142 8.69 1.76 4.51
C MET A 142 7.33 2.17 3.96
N TYR A 143 6.46 1.22 3.66
CA TYR A 143 5.09 1.49 3.20
C TYR A 143 4.33 2.33 4.22
N LEU A 144 4.29 1.89 5.48
CA LEU A 144 3.59 2.60 6.56
C LEU A 144 4.23 3.95 6.87
N GLN A 145 5.55 4.09 6.75
CA GLN A 145 6.24 5.36 6.89
C GLN A 145 5.82 6.35 5.80
N ILE A 146 5.64 5.91 4.56
CA ILE A 146 5.15 6.78 3.49
C ILE A 146 3.69 7.21 3.75
N VAL A 147 2.83 6.26 4.10
CA VAL A 147 1.40 6.54 4.34
C VAL A 147 1.20 7.49 5.52
N ARG A 148 2.04 7.38 6.55
CA ARG A 148 2.02 8.27 7.72
C ARG A 148 2.12 9.75 7.37
N GLU A 149 2.87 10.10 6.33
CA GLU A 149 3.08 11.49 5.93
C GLU A 149 1.84 12.11 5.25
N LEU A 150 0.81 11.31 4.97
CA LEU A 150 -0.43 11.80 4.39
C LEU A 150 -1.30 12.45 5.48
N PRO A 151 -1.83 13.67 5.25
CA PRO A 151 -2.66 14.39 6.23
C PRO A 151 -3.85 13.58 6.77
N SER A 152 -4.44 12.73 5.94
CA SER A 152 -5.58 11.88 6.28
C SER A 152 -5.20 10.56 6.98
N TYR A 153 -3.92 10.32 7.28
CA TYR A 153 -3.49 9.14 8.03
C TYR A 153 -3.97 9.16 9.48
N GLY A 154 -4.86 8.23 9.83
CA GLY A 154 -5.43 8.13 11.18
C GLY A 154 -6.30 9.32 11.59
N ALA A 155 -6.59 10.22 10.64
CA ALA A 155 -7.34 11.44 10.86
C ALA A 155 -8.58 11.49 9.97
N LYS A 156 -9.55 12.29 10.37
CA LYS A 156 -10.71 12.61 9.55
C LYS A 156 -10.97 14.10 9.62
N CYS A 157 -10.98 14.75 8.46
CA CYS A 157 -11.33 16.15 8.34
C CYS A 157 -12.85 16.31 8.45
N PHE A 158 -13.30 17.21 9.31
CA PHE A 158 -14.70 17.56 9.45
C PHE A 158 -14.86 19.05 9.13
N PRO A 159 -15.70 19.42 8.14
CA PRO A 159 -16.02 20.82 7.93
C PRO A 159 -16.80 21.33 9.14
N ILE A 160 -16.33 22.42 9.74
CA ILE A 160 -17.02 23.10 10.85
C ILE A 160 -17.36 24.53 10.42
N SER A 161 -18.56 24.99 10.78
CA SER A 161 -18.93 26.40 10.71
C SER A 161 -18.95 26.93 12.13
N LEU A 162 -17.98 27.78 12.47
CA LEU A 162 -17.97 28.49 13.75
C LEU A 162 -18.94 29.67 13.62
N GLN A 163 -19.98 29.68 14.46
CA GLN A 163 -20.92 30.79 14.59
C GLN A 163 -20.42 31.81 15.60
#